data_AF-A0A1J3FIB3-F1
#
_entry.id   AF-A0A1J3FIB3-F1
#
_cell.length_a   1.000
_cell.length_b   1.000
_cell.length_c   1.000
_cell.angle_alpha   90.00
_cell.angle_beta   90.00
_cell.angle_gamma   90.00
#
_symmetry.space_group_name_H-M   'P 1'
#
loop_
_entity.id
_entity.type
_entity.pdbx_description
1 polymer ?
#
loop_
_entity_poly.entity_id
_entity_poly.type
_entity_poly.pdbx_seq_one_letter_code
_entity_poly.pdbx_strand_id
1 'polypeptide(L)'
;GKVTFGCGTKGMIQGKGRTSEEQPQLMNVYLVQGLKSNLISVSQLCDEGLTVWFNKIKCKAVDSDGKAILRGVRSGNNCYMWDQ
;
A
#
# COMPACT_ATOMS: atom_id res chain seq x y z
N GLY A 1 -17.32 1.86 -6.62
CA GLY A 1 -17.04 0.40 -6.61
C GLY A 1 -17.22 -0.17 -5.22
N LYS A 2 -17.09 -1.49 -5.05
CA LYS A 2 -17.16 -2.17 -3.74
C LYS A 2 -15.95 -3.08 -3.57
N VAL A 3 -15.46 -3.20 -2.34
CA VAL A 3 -14.40 -4.13 -1.93
C VAL A 3 -15.04 -5.21 -1.06
N THR A 4 -14.67 -6.46 -1.25
CA THR A 4 -15.08 -7.57 -0.36
C THR A 4 -13.94 -7.85 0.60
N PHE A 5 -14.20 -7.81 1.90
CA PHE A 5 -13.23 -8.17 2.93
C PHE A 5 -13.14 -9.69 3.07
N GLY A 6 -12.06 -10.19 3.69
CA GLY A 6 -11.85 -11.63 3.90
C GLY A 6 -12.98 -12.32 4.68
N CYS A 7 -13.75 -11.56 5.48
CA CYS A 7 -14.94 -12.06 6.19
C CYS A 7 -16.24 -12.03 5.36
N GLY A 8 -16.17 -11.73 4.06
CA GLY A 8 -17.32 -11.68 3.15
C GLY A 8 -18.14 -10.39 3.21
N THR A 9 -17.91 -9.52 4.21
CA THR A 9 -18.54 -8.19 4.26
C THR A 9 -18.01 -7.30 3.13
N LYS A 10 -18.78 -6.27 2.76
CA LYS A 10 -18.43 -5.36 1.66
C LYS A 10 -18.22 -3.93 2.16
N GLY A 11 -17.11 -3.32 1.76
CA GLY A 11 -16.82 -1.90 1.95
C GLY A 11 -17.12 -1.10 0.68
N MET A 12 -17.74 0.07 0.82
CA MET A 12 -18.00 0.96 -0.31
C MET A 12 -16.78 1.84 -0.57
N ILE A 13 -16.38 1.97 -1.83
CA ILE A 13 -15.38 2.97 -2.23
C ILE A 13 -16.07 4.34 -2.18
N GLN A 14 -15.59 5.22 -1.31
CA GLN A 14 -16.14 6.57 -1.10
C GLN A 14 -15.50 7.61 -2.02
N GLY A 15 -14.26 7.39 -2.43
CA GLY A 15 -13.54 8.31 -3.29
C GLY A 15 -12.16 7.79 -3.68
N LYS A 16 -11.47 8.59 -4.48
CA LYS A 16 -10.10 8.37 -4.91
C LYS A 16 -9.31 9.66 -4.66
N GLY A 17 -8.11 9.56 -4.13
CA GLY A 17 -7.32 10.72 -3.73
C GLY A 17 -5.84 10.40 -3.53
N ARG A 18 -5.18 11.20 -2.70
CA ARG A 18 -3.77 11.04 -2.31
C ARG A 18 -3.66 10.71 -0.83
N THR A 19 -2.61 10.00 -0.43
CA THR A 19 -2.27 9.87 1.00
C THR A 19 -1.91 11.24 1.60
N SER A 20 -2.12 11.42 2.90
CA SER A 20 -1.73 12.63 3.65
C SER A 20 -0.21 12.75 3.74
N GLU A 21 0.30 13.86 4.30
CA GLU A 21 1.73 14.27 4.26
C GLU A 21 2.75 13.30 4.88
N GLU A 22 2.31 12.20 5.48
CA GLU A 22 3.20 11.12 5.89
C GLU A 22 3.66 10.34 4.65
N GLN A 23 4.98 10.32 4.41
CA GLN A 23 5.57 9.63 3.27
C GLN A 23 5.18 8.14 3.30
N PRO A 24 4.82 7.55 2.14
CA PRO A 24 4.88 8.08 0.78
C PRO A 24 3.60 8.84 0.37
N GLN A 25 3.76 9.89 -0.44
CA GLN A 25 2.64 10.54 -1.12
C GLN A 25 2.24 9.73 -2.35
N LEU A 26 1.33 8.78 -2.19
CA LEU A 26 0.78 7.99 -3.28
C LEU A 26 -0.43 8.69 -3.86
N MET A 27 -0.45 8.82 -5.18
CA MET A 27 -1.62 9.27 -5.90
C MET A 27 -2.56 8.08 -6.16
N ASN A 28 -3.80 8.38 -6.53
CA ASN A 28 -4.76 7.38 -6.98
C ASN A 28 -5.20 6.33 -5.94
N VAL A 29 -5.14 6.64 -4.66
CA VAL A 29 -5.55 5.76 -3.54
C VAL A 29 -7.07 5.78 -3.37
N TYR A 30 -7.69 4.62 -3.20
CA TYR A 30 -9.12 4.52 -2.91
C TYR A 30 -9.42 4.61 -1.41
N LEU A 31 -10.33 5.50 -1.04
CA LEU A 31 -10.91 5.53 0.30
C LEU A 31 -12.04 4.52 0.37
N VAL A 32 -11.91 3.52 1.25
CA VAL A 32 -12.90 2.44 1.41
C VAL A 32 -13.52 2.50 2.80
N GLN A 33 -14.84 2.61 2.85
CA GLN A 33 -15.58 2.61 4.11
C GLN A 33 -15.35 1.29 4.87
N GLY A 34 -14.98 1.41 6.14
CA GLY A 34 -14.74 0.26 7.03
C GLY A 34 -13.33 -0.34 6.93
N LEU A 35 -12.49 0.11 5.98
CA LEU A 35 -11.09 -0.25 5.94
C LEU A 35 -10.30 0.62 6.93
N LYS A 36 -9.80 0.00 8.01
CA LYS A 36 -9.12 0.71 9.11
C LYS A 36 -7.62 0.93 8.92
N SER A 37 -7.04 0.32 7.89
CA SER A 37 -5.60 0.38 7.63
C SER A 37 -5.37 0.72 6.17
N ASN A 38 -4.33 1.50 5.89
CA ASN A 38 -3.96 1.84 4.53
C ASN A 38 -3.34 0.62 3.85
N LEU A 39 -4.06 0.06 2.88
CA LEU A 39 -3.54 -1.00 2.01
C LEU A 39 -3.03 -0.38 0.74
N ILE A 40 -1.84 -0.79 0.32
CA ILE A 40 -1.23 -0.31 -0.92
C ILE A 40 -1.02 -1.49 -1.83
N SER A 41 -1.55 -1.35 -3.04
CA SER A 41 -1.36 -2.34 -4.08
C SER A 41 0.06 -2.23 -4.64
N VAL A 42 0.71 -3.36 -4.88
CA VAL A 42 1.99 -3.41 -5.61
C VAL A 42 1.85 -2.78 -6.99
N SER A 43 0.73 -3.01 -7.68
CA SER A 43 0.48 -2.42 -9.00
C SER A 43 0.46 -0.89 -8.93
N GLN A 44 -0.08 -0.31 -7.86
CA GLN A 44 -0.10 1.14 -7.68
C GLN A 44 1.31 1.71 -7.52
N LEU A 45 2.19 1.02 -6.78
CA LEU A 45 3.60 1.41 -6.68
C LEU A 45 4.30 1.33 -8.04
N CYS A 46 3.99 0.31 -8.84
CA CYS A 46 4.53 0.16 -10.18
C CYS A 46 4.02 1.23 -11.16
N ASP A 47 2.74 1.60 -11.07
CA ASP A 47 2.15 2.68 -11.88
C ASP A 47 2.79 4.05 -11.56
N GLU A 48 3.27 4.25 -10.33
CA GLU A 48 4.07 5.41 -9.91
C GLU A 48 5.56 5.30 -10.32
N GLY A 49 5.93 4.29 -11.12
CA GLY A 49 7.29 4.09 -11.63
C GLY A 49 8.27 3.46 -10.64
N LEU A 50 7.79 2.92 -9.51
CA LEU A 50 8.65 2.27 -8.53
C LEU A 50 8.85 0.79 -8.84
N THR A 51 10.08 0.32 -8.64
CA THR A 51 10.39 -1.11 -8.64
C THR A 51 10.16 -1.66 -7.23
N VAL A 52 9.27 -2.66 -7.12
CA VAL A 52 8.92 -3.28 -5.84
C VAL A 52 9.67 -4.59 -5.67
N TRP A 53 10.35 -4.74 -4.53
CA TRP A 53 11.05 -5.96 -4.15
C TRP A 53 10.55 -6.46 -2.80
N PHE A 54 10.37 -7.76 -2.65
CA PHE A 54 9.98 -8.38 -1.38
C PHE A 54 10.59 -9.76 -1.24
N ASN A 55 10.89 -10.14 -0.01
CA ASN A 55 11.27 -11.49 0.37
C ASN A 55 10.56 -11.89 1.66
N LYS A 56 10.84 -13.10 2.16
CA LYS A 56 10.20 -13.63 3.39
C LYS A 56 10.36 -12.75 4.65
N ILE A 57 11.23 -11.74 4.64
CA ILE A 57 11.56 -10.91 5.80
C ILE A 57 11.08 -9.47 5.62
N LYS A 58 11.23 -8.88 4.43
CA LYS A 58 11.01 -7.44 4.21
C LYS A 58 10.63 -7.12 2.76
N CYS A 59 10.08 -5.93 2.56
CA CYS A 59 9.83 -5.33 1.25
C CYS A 59 10.48 -3.96 1.12
N LYS A 60 10.69 -3.53 -0.12
CA LYS A 60 11.09 -2.16 -0.47
C LYS A 60 10.49 -1.76 -1.80
N ALA A 61 10.16 -0.48 -1.95
CA ALA A 61 9.89 0.13 -3.25
C ALA A 61 11.01 1.13 -3.53
N VAL A 62 11.65 1.01 -4.69
CA VAL A 62 12.78 1.86 -5.09
C VAL A 62 12.44 2.65 -6.35
N ASP A 63 12.97 3.87 -6.45
CA ASP A 63 12.90 4.67 -7.67
C ASP A 63 13.90 4.18 -8.73
N SER A 64 13.96 4.89 -9.86
CA SER A 64 14.86 4.59 -10.98
C SER A 64 16.35 4.65 -10.61
N ASP A 65 16.71 5.44 -9.59
CA ASP A 65 18.08 5.59 -9.11
C ASP A 65 18.43 4.51 -8.05
N GLY A 66 17.47 3.62 -7.74
CA GLY A 66 17.60 2.56 -6.74
C GLY A 66 17.46 3.05 -5.30
N LYS A 67 17.06 4.31 -5.08
CA LYS A 67 16.80 4.85 -3.75
C LYS A 67 15.49 4.29 -3.23
N ALA A 68 15.51 3.80 -2.00
CA ALA A 68 14.32 3.28 -1.34
C ALA A 68 13.37 4.42 -0.95
N ILE A 69 12.21 4.45 -1.60
CA ILE A 69 11.09 5.34 -1.25
C ILE A 69 10.26 4.72 -0.13
N LEU A 70 10.17 3.39 -0.11
CA LEU A 70 9.45 2.65 0.93
C LEU A 70 10.23 1.44 1.40
N ARG A 71 10.07 1.14 2.69
CA ARG A 71 10.59 -0.05 3.35
C ARG A 71 9.54 -0.60 4.28
N GLY A 72 9.40 -1.92 4.30
CA GLY A 72 8.53 -2.58 5.26
C GLY A 72 9.08 -3.91 5.73
N VAL A 73 8.71 -4.31 6.93
CA VAL A 73 9.07 -5.57 7.55
C VAL A 73 7.85 -6.48 7.57
N ARG A 74 8.06 -7.76 7.31
CA ARG A 74 7.00 -8.76 7.35
C ARG A 74 6.60 -9.04 8.79
N SER A 75 5.35 -8.78 9.13
CA SER A 75 4.77 -9.05 10.44
C SER A 75 4.28 -10.50 10.58
N GLY A 76 3.96 -10.90 11.82
CA GLY A 76 3.45 -12.24 12.13
C GLY A 76 2.11 -12.59 11.47
N ASN A 77 1.32 -11.58 11.08
CA ASN A 77 0.07 -11.76 10.31
C ASN A 77 0.29 -11.77 8.78
N ASN A 78 1.52 -12.01 8.33
CA ASN A 78 1.90 -12.12 6.91
C ASN A 78 1.73 -10.82 6.07
N CYS A 79 1.51 -9.68 6.71
CA CYS A 79 1.53 -8.38 6.05
C CYS A 79 2.95 -7.81 6.04
N TYR A 80 3.24 -6.91 5.10
CA TYR A 80 4.42 -6.04 5.22
C TYR A 80 3.94 -4.70 5.79
N MET A 81 4.49 -4.30 6.92
CA MET A 81 4.18 -3.03 7.57
C MET A 81 5.37 -2.11 7.39
N TRP A 82 5.11 -0.83 7.14
CA TRP A 82 6.19 0.13 7.00
C TRP A 82 7.00 0.27 8.28
N ASP A 83 8.31 0.36 8.09
CA ASP A 83 9.25 0.72 9.15
C ASP A 83 9.12 2.25 9.33
N GLN A 84 8.65 2.72 10.49
CA GLN A 84 8.65 4.15 10.84
C GLN A 84 10.05 4.58 11.24
#